data_AF-A0A6B3NLR7-F1
#
_entry.id   AF-A0A6B3NLR7-F1
#
_cell.length_a   1.000
_cell.length_b   1.000
_cell.length_c   1.000
_cell.angle_alpha   90.00
_cell.angle_beta   90.00
_cell.angle_gamma   90.00
#
_symmetry.space_group_name_H-M   'P 1'
#
loop_
_entity.id
_entity.type
_entity.pdbx_description
1 polymer ?
#
loop_
_entity_poly.entity_id
_entity_poly.type
_entity_poly.pdbx_seq_one_letter_code
_entity_poly.pdbx_strand_id
1 'polypeptide(L)' 'LAQNYGQSTQQGTEIFNIPYQDLANVTDIGVEDTIKIMEKLDSKGWIKTNCQAQTICLINTQQLTHLASGVRLGTKG' A
#
# COMPACT_ATOMS: atom_id res chain seq x y z
N LEU A 1 -5.19 1.41 -6.85
CA LEU A 1 -4.07 0.79 -7.59
C LEU A 1 -3.97 -0.72 -7.36
N ALA A 2 -3.91 -1.20 -6.12
CA ALA A 2 -3.83 -2.65 -5.84
C ALA A 2 -4.98 -3.50 -6.41
N GLN A 3 -6.20 -2.95 -6.54
CA GLN A 3 -7.32 -3.67 -7.16
C GLN A 3 -7.25 -3.74 -8.70
N ASN A 4 -6.44 -2.90 -9.35
CA ASN A 4 -6.39 -2.78 -10.82
C ASN A 4 -5.11 -3.40 -11.41
N TYR A 5 -4.03 -3.41 -10.63
CA TYR A 5 -2.71 -3.93 -11.02
C TYR A 5 -2.16 -4.99 -10.07
N GLY A 6 -2.91 -5.32 -9.01
CA GLY A 6 -2.50 -6.30 -8.04
C GLY A 6 -2.89 -7.70 -8.46
N GLN A 7 -1.93 -8.60 -8.39
CA GLN A 7 -2.14 -10.02 -8.62
C GLN A 7 -2.41 -10.69 -7.28
N SER A 8 -3.58 -11.30 -7.13
CA SER A 8 -3.92 -12.06 -5.93
C SER A 8 -3.11 -13.36 -5.90
N THR A 9 -2.26 -13.51 -4.89
CA THR A 9 -1.44 -14.69 -4.63
C THR A 9 -1.86 -15.34 -3.32
N GLN A 10 -1.34 -16.54 -3.03
CA GLN A 10 -1.65 -17.26 -1.79
C GLN A 10 -1.19 -16.53 -0.51
N GLN A 11 -0.23 -15.60 -0.63
CA GLN A 11 0.28 -14.80 0.50
C GLN A 11 -0.38 -13.42 0.64
N GLY A 12 -1.12 -12.95 -0.37
CA GLY A 12 -1.64 -11.59 -0.37
C GLY A 12 -1.88 -11.05 -1.78
N THR A 13 -1.83 -9.73 -1.96
CA THR A 13 -1.89 -9.11 -3.28
C THR A 13 -0.53 -8.53 -3.66
N GLU A 14 0.09 -9.07 -4.70
CA GLU A 14 1.35 -8.54 -5.23
C GLU A 14 1.08 -7.39 -6.20
N ILE A 15 1.76 -6.26 -5.99
CA ILE A 15 1.75 -5.12 -6.91
C ILE A 15 3.18 -4.80 -7.34
N PHE A 16 3.34 -4.15 -8.49
CA PHE A 16 4.64 -3.58 -8.86
C PHE A 16 5.08 -2.52 -7.84
N ASN A 17 6.38 -2.50 -7.56
CA ASN A 17 7.01 -1.49 -6.73
C ASN A 17 7.02 -0.17 -7.50
N ILE A 18 6.11 0.72 -7.11
CA ILE A 18 6.03 2.07 -7.66
C ILE A 18 7.05 2.93 -6.90
N PRO A 19 7.85 3.77 -7.58
CA PRO A 19 8.78 4.68 -6.91
C PRO A 19 8.03 5.52 -5.86
N TYR A 20 8.66 5.73 -4.70
CA TYR A 20 8.04 6.53 -3.63
C TYR A 20 7.67 7.94 -4.10
N GLN A 21 8.41 8.50 -5.06
CA GLN A 21 8.10 9.78 -5.68
C GLN A 21 6.80 9.76 -6.48
N ASP A 22 6.52 8.68 -7.20
CA ASP A 22 5.27 8.54 -7.96
C ASP A 22 4.08 8.37 -7.02
N LEU A 23 4.25 7.54 -5.98
CA LEU A 23 3.26 7.39 -4.90
C LEU A 23 2.94 8.74 -4.25
N ALA A 24 3.97 9.47 -3.83
CA ALA A 24 3.88 10.81 -3.25
C ALA A 24 3.10 11.78 -4.15
N ASN A 25 3.45 11.84 -5.44
CA ASN A 25 2.78 12.69 -6.43
C ASN A 25 1.30 12.32 -6.62
N VAL A 26 0.95 11.02 -6.64
CA VAL A 26 -0.44 10.56 -6.82
C VAL A 26 -1.29 10.79 -5.57
N THR A 27 -0.67 10.71 -4.39
CA THR A 27 -1.38 10.79 -3.09
C THR A 27 -1.29 12.16 -2.43
N ASP A 28 -0.63 13.13 -3.08
CA ASP A 28 -0.41 14.50 -2.57
C ASP A 28 0.22 14.52 -1.17
N ILE A 29 1.06 13.52 -0.87
CA ILE A 29 1.86 13.44 0.36
C ILE A 29 3.34 13.52 -0.01
N GLY A 30 4.15 14.06 0.90
CA GLY A 30 5.60 14.14 0.69
C GLY A 30 6.23 12.76 0.50
N VAL A 31 7.34 12.70 -0.25
CA VAL A 31 8.13 11.47 -0.43
C VAL A 31 8.60 10.93 0.93
N GLU A 32 9.02 11.81 1.83
CA GLU A 32 9.46 11.44 3.18
C GLU A 32 8.33 10.83 4.01
N ASP A 33 7.12 11.39 3.95
CA ASP A 33 5.95 10.83 4.62
C ASP A 33 5.53 9.49 4.02
N THR A 34 5.60 9.38 2.68
CA THR A 34 5.36 8.13 1.96
C THR A 34 6.31 7.03 2.44
N ILE A 35 7.61 7.34 2.57
CA ILE A 35 8.61 6.39 3.08
C ILE A 35 8.25 5.96 4.51
N LYS A 36 7.98 6.92 5.42
CA LYS A 36 7.60 6.61 6.81
C LYS A 36 6.36 5.71 6.90
N ILE A 37 5.35 5.96 6.05
CA ILE A 37 4.15 5.12 5.98
C ILE A 37 4.51 3.72 5.52
N MET A 38 5.29 3.58 4.44
CA MET A 38 5.71 2.29 3.91
C MET A 38 6.53 1.49 4.91
N GLU A 39 7.50 2.11 5.61
CA GLU A 39 8.26 1.46 6.68
C GLU A 39 7.36 1.02 7.84
N LYS A 40 6.36 1.83 8.21
CA LYS A 40 5.43 1.48 9.27
C LYS A 40 4.50 0.33 8.89
N LEU A 41 4.12 0.24 7.62
CA LEU A 41 3.34 -0.87 7.08
C LEU A 41 4.16 -2.17 7.02
N ASP A 42 5.43 -2.08 6.62
CA ASP A 42 6.36 -3.21 6.60
C ASP A 42 6.67 -3.71 8.02
N SER A 43 6.93 -2.79 8.95
CA SER A 43 7.17 -3.10 10.37
C SER A 43 5.98 -3.79 11.04
N LYS A 44 4.75 -3.49 10.61
CA LYS A 44 3.52 -4.18 11.05
C LYS A 44 3.31 -5.53 10.38
N GLY A 45 4.12 -5.89 9.38
CA GLY A 45 3.95 -7.08 8.55
C GLY A 45 2.72 -7.01 7.64
N TRP A 46 2.23 -5.80 7.34
CA TRP A 46 1.06 -5.62 6.46
C TRP A 46 1.45 -5.64 5.00
N ILE A 47 2.65 -5.14 4.69
CA ILE A 47 3.27 -5.20 3.38
C ILE A 47 4.64 -5.86 3.49
N LYS A 48 5.14 -6.32 2.35
CA LYS A 48 6.50 -6.83 2.23
C LYS A 48 7.07 -6.36 0.89
N THR A 49 8.06 -5.49 0.96
CA THR A 49 8.78 -5.00 -0.22
C THR A 49 9.82 -6.02 -0.67
N ASN A 50 9.78 -6.42 -1.94
CA ASN A 50 10.79 -7.24 -2.57
C ASN A 50 11.63 -6.41 -3.53
N CYS A 51 12.79 -5.95 -3.07
CA CYS A 51 13.70 -5.14 -3.88
C CYS A 51 14.24 -5.90 -5.11
N GLN A 52 14.38 -7.22 -5.03
CA GLN A 52 14.88 -8.04 -6.15
C GLN A 52 13.85 -8.18 -7.27
N ALA A 53 12.58 -8.37 -6.89
CA ALA A 53 11.49 -8.51 -7.84
C ALA A 53 10.89 -7.16 -8.27
N GLN A 54 11.28 -6.05 -7.62
CA GLN A 54 10.61 -4.75 -7.75
C GLN A 54 9.08 -4.92 -7.56
N THR A 55 8.68 -5.69 -6.54
CA THR A 55 7.27 -5.91 -6.19
C THR A 55 7.02 -5.64 -4.71
N ILE A 56 5.78 -5.30 -4.38
CA ILE A 56 5.29 -5.15 -3.00
C ILE A 56 4.19 -6.19 -2.81
N CYS A 57 4.37 -7.10 -1.86
CA CYS A 57 3.33 -8.02 -1.42
C CYS A 57 2.50 -7.37 -0.33
N LEU A 58 1.23 -7.11 -0.60
CA LEU A 58 0.25 -6.69 0.39
C LEU A 58 -0.25 -7.96 1.10
N ILE A 59 0.36 -8.30 2.24
CA ILE A 59 0.04 -9.52 2.99
C ILE A 59 -1.36 -9.42 3.59
N ASN A 60 -1.71 -8.27 4.17
CA ASN A 60 -2.97 -8.08 4.89
C ASN A 60 -3.85 -7.01 4.22
N THR A 61 -4.34 -7.32 3.02
CA THR A 61 -5.17 -6.40 2.23
C THR A 61 -6.46 -6.01 2.95
N GLN A 62 -7.07 -6.89 3.75
CA GLN A 62 -8.25 -6.56 4.56
C GLN A 62 -7.97 -5.40 5.52
N GLN A 63 -6.85 -5.44 6.27
CA GLN A 63 -6.51 -4.36 7.19
C GLN A 63 -6.06 -3.08 6.48
N LEU A 64 -5.32 -3.22 5.38
CA LEU A 64 -4.95 -2.08 4.53
C LEU A 64 -6.18 -1.39 3.95
N THR A 65 -7.16 -2.14 3.46
CA THR A 65 -8.43 -1.61 2.98
C THR A 65 -9.20 -0.95 4.10
N HIS A 66 -9.26 -1.55 5.30
CA HIS A 66 -9.93 -0.96 6.46
C HIS A 66 -9.26 0.36 6.91
N LEU A 67 -7.93 0.45 6.85
CA LEU A 67 -7.18 1.68 7.10
C LEU A 67 -7.49 2.75 6.05
N ALA A 68 -7.46 2.37 4.76
CA ALA A 68 -7.74 3.27 3.64
C ALA A 68 -9.19 3.77 3.62
N SER A 69 -10.15 2.92 4.02
CA SER A 69 -11.56 3.30 4.16
C SER A 69 -11.85 4.08 5.45
N GLY A 70 -10.90 4.15 6.39
CA GLY A 70 -10.90 5.13 7.47
C GLY A 70 -10.78 6.58 6.98
N VAL A 71 -10.27 6.80 5.76
CA VAL A 71 -10.44 8.06 5.04
C VAL A 71 -11.81 8.01 4.34
N ARG A 72 -12.83 8.53 5.04
CA ARG A 72 -14.25 8.66 4.66
C ARG A 72 -15.16 7.45 4.94
N LEU A 73 -15.53 7.30 6.22
CA LEU A 73 -16.94 7.06 6.56
C LEU A 73 -17.53 8.34 7.16
N GLY A 74 -17.61 9.33 6.29
CA GLY A 74 -18.45 10.52 6.43
C GLY A 74 -19.43 10.57 5.27
N THR A 75 -20.24 9.53 5.08
CA THR A 75 -21.49 9.64 4.32
C THR A 75 -22.61 9.28 5.28
N LYS A 76 -23.24 10.35 5.76
CA LYS A 76 -24.50 10.34 6.50
C LYS A 76 -25.52 9.43 5.79
N GLY A 77 -26.14 8.55 6.58
CA GLY A 77 -27.52 8.11 6.35
C GLY A 77 -28.45 9.00 7.14
#